data_AF-A0A942MUF8-F1
#
_entry.id   AF-A0A942MUF8-F1
#
_cell.length_a   1.000
_cell.length_b   1.000
_cell.length_c   1.000
_cell.angle_alpha   90.00
_cell.angle_beta   90.00
_cell.angle_gamma   90.00
#
_symmetry.space_group_name_H-M   'P 1'
#
loop_
_entity.id
_entity.type
_entity.pdbx_description
1 polymer ?
#
loop_
_entity_poly.entity_id
_entity_poly.type
_entity_poly.pdbx_seq_one_letter_code
_entity_poly.pdbx_strand_id
1 'polypeptide(L)'
;MRRRDTELSNLFKRVYEDNVLGKVTNEQFRLLSEDYNTEQKSLKERIPQTAERIEKLQTSISNVTRFIDKANRYTEINALSGELLNIFIEKIEVSIRAERYKGRSQKIFPCRDN
;
A
#
# COMPACT_ATOMS: atom_id res chain seq x y z
N MET A 1 -15.31 6.61 -7.31
CA MET A 1 -15.19 7.53 -6.15
C MET A 1 -14.92 8.97 -6.56
N ARG A 2 -13.89 9.29 -7.36
CA ARG A 2 -13.64 10.69 -7.80
C ARG A 2 -14.83 11.35 -8.53
N ARG A 3 -15.49 10.63 -9.45
CA ARG A 3 -16.70 11.14 -10.14
C ARG A 3 -17.82 11.50 -9.16
N ARG A 4 -18.07 10.63 -8.18
CA ARG A 4 -19.10 10.83 -7.17
C ARG A 4 -18.81 12.02 -6.25
N ASP A 5 -17.54 12.25 -5.88
CA ASP A 5 -17.12 13.44 -5.12
C ASP A 5 -17.42 14.76 -5.87
N THR A 6 -17.18 14.78 -7.18
CA THR A 6 -17.51 15.94 -8.04
C THR A 6 -19.03 16.14 -8.18
N GLU A 7 -19.78 15.06 -8.39
CA GLU A 7 -21.25 15.10 -8.44
C GLU A 7 -21.84 15.62 -7.13
N LEU A 8 -21.34 15.13 -5.99
CA LEU A 8 -21.76 15.56 -4.66
C LEU A 8 -21.51 17.05 -4.45
N SER A 9 -20.33 17.53 -4.86
CA SER A 9 -19.96 18.95 -4.79
C SER A 9 -20.88 19.84 -5.63
N ASN A 10 -21.29 19.37 -6.82
CA ASN A 10 -22.21 20.11 -7.68
C ASN A 10 -23.64 20.12 -7.12
N LEU A 11 -24.10 19.01 -6.57
CA LEU A 11 -25.41 18.93 -5.90
C LEU A 11 -25.47 19.86 -4.69
N PHE A 12 -24.39 19.92 -3.89
CA PHE A 12 -24.34 20.80 -2.73
C PHE A 12 -24.42 22.29 -3.09
N LYS A 13 -23.72 22.71 -4.16
CA LYS A 13 -23.83 24.09 -4.67
C LYS A 13 -25.26 24.44 -5.06
N ARG A 14 -25.96 23.52 -5.73
CA ARG A 14 -27.36 23.72 -6.13
C ARG A 14 -28.30 23.83 -4.93
N VAL A 15 -28.10 22.98 -3.91
CA VAL A 15 -28.88 23.04 -2.66
C VAL A 15 -28.63 24.35 -1.92
N TYR A 16 -27.40 24.88 -1.94
CA TYR A 16 -27.08 26.19 -1.38
C TYR A 16 -27.80 27.32 -2.13
N GLU A 17 -27.77 27.30 -3.46
CA GLU A 17 -28.50 28.26 -4.29
C GLU A 17 -30.02 28.22 -4.00
N ASP A 18 -30.60 27.03 -3.91
CA ASP A 18 -32.03 26.87 -3.62
C ASP A 18 -32.40 27.28 -2.18
N ASN A 19 -31.48 27.17 -1.20
CA ASN A 19 -31.67 27.70 0.15
C ASN A 19 -31.67 29.23 0.17
N VAL A 20 -30.71 29.89 -0.50
CA VAL A 20 -30.67 31.37 -0.59
C VAL A 20 -31.89 31.92 -1.34
N LEU A 21 -32.43 31.16 -2.31
CA LEU A 21 -33.66 31.49 -3.02
C LEU A 21 -34.94 31.17 -2.23
N GLY A 22 -34.82 30.65 -1.00
CA GLY A 22 -35.95 30.34 -0.12
C GLY A 22 -36.79 29.14 -0.56
N LYS A 23 -36.33 28.35 -1.54
CA LYS A 23 -37.02 27.13 -2.00
C LYS A 23 -36.83 25.95 -1.04
N VAL A 24 -35.79 26.01 -0.20
CA VAL A 24 -35.45 25.01 0.81
C VAL A 24 -35.40 25.69 2.17
N THR A 25 -36.09 25.13 3.16
CA THR A 25 -36.07 25.69 4.52
C THR A 25 -34.69 25.50 5.16
N ASN A 26 -34.33 26.36 6.12
CA ASN A 26 -33.04 26.25 6.81
C ASN A 26 -32.87 24.90 7.54
N GLU A 27 -33.96 24.31 8.00
CA GLU A 27 -33.94 22.99 8.63
C GLU A 27 -33.62 21.88 7.64
N GLN A 28 -34.26 21.89 6.46
CA GLN A 28 -33.95 20.96 5.37
C GLN A 28 -32.51 21.12 4.88
N PHE A 29 -32.04 22.36 4.74
CA PHE A 29 -30.66 22.65 4.36
C PHE A 29 -29.66 22.09 5.39
N ARG A 30 -29.95 22.22 6.69
CA ARG A 30 -29.11 21.69 7.76
C ARG A 30 -29.00 20.17 7.68
N LEU A 31 -30.12 19.47 7.50
CA LEU A 31 -30.14 18.00 7.36
C LEU A 31 -29.35 17.54 6.13
N LEU A 32 -29.60 18.14 4.96
CA LEU A 32 -28.87 17.82 3.73
C LEU A 32 -27.37 18.11 3.84
N SER A 33 -27.00 19.17 4.56
CA SER A 33 -25.60 19.52 4.81
C SER A 33 -24.90 18.51 5.73
N GLU A 34 -25.61 17.95 6.71
CA GLU A 34 -25.07 16.92 7.60
C GLU A 34 -24.76 15.63 6.83
N ASP A 35 -25.71 15.16 6.02
CA ASP A 35 -25.52 13.98 5.16
C ASP A 35 -24.38 14.18 4.16
N TYR A 36 -24.34 15.35 3.51
CA TYR A 36 -23.27 15.74 2.60
C TYR A 36 -21.90 15.69 3.27
N ASN A 37 -21.76 16.33 4.44
CA ASN A 37 -20.48 16.38 5.16
C ASN A 37 -20.01 14.97 5.58
N THR A 38 -20.95 14.11 5.95
CA THR A 38 -20.68 12.73 6.35
C THR A 38 -20.20 11.90 5.16
N GLU A 39 -20.89 11.97 4.02
CA GLU A 39 -20.47 11.27 2.80
C GLU A 39 -19.13 11.82 2.29
N GLN A 40 -18.92 13.13 2.30
CA GLN A 40 -17.68 13.76 1.87
C GLN A 40 -16.48 13.33 2.73
N LYS A 41 -16.64 13.23 4.06
CA LYS A 41 -15.61 12.67 4.95
C LYS A 41 -15.27 11.23 4.56
N SER A 42 -16.29 10.40 4.37
CA SER A 42 -16.08 9.00 3.96
C SER A 42 -15.34 8.89 2.63
N LEU A 43 -15.64 9.77 1.66
CA LEU A 43 -14.99 9.77 0.34
C LEU A 43 -13.53 10.24 0.45
N LYS A 44 -13.26 11.26 1.26
CA LYS A 44 -11.89 11.74 1.53
C LYS A 44 -11.00 10.67 2.16
N GLU A 45 -11.56 9.77 2.96
CA GLU A 45 -10.81 8.65 3.53
C GLU A 45 -10.68 7.48 2.55
N ARG A 46 -11.76 7.12 1.86
CA ARG A 46 -11.79 5.95 0.96
C ARG A 46 -10.99 6.12 -0.32
N ILE A 47 -10.95 7.33 -0.89
CA ILE A 47 -10.20 7.63 -2.12
C ILE A 47 -8.70 7.32 -1.96
N PRO A 48 -7.98 7.88 -0.97
CA PRO A 48 -6.55 7.61 -0.79
C PRO A 48 -6.29 6.15 -0.40
N GLN A 49 -7.10 5.56 0.48
CA GLN A 49 -6.97 4.14 0.85
C GLN A 49 -7.08 3.20 -0.37
N THR A 50 -8.04 3.47 -1.25
CA THR A 50 -8.22 2.68 -2.48
C THR A 50 -7.05 2.90 -3.44
N ALA A 51 -6.56 4.14 -3.56
CA ALA A 51 -5.41 4.46 -4.40
C ALA A 51 -4.12 3.78 -3.91
N GLU A 52 -3.85 3.82 -2.61
CA GLU A 52 -2.71 3.15 -1.98
C GLU A 52 -2.80 1.63 -2.17
N ARG A 53 -3.99 1.04 -2.03
CA ARG A 53 -4.20 -0.39 -2.28
C ARG A 53 -3.91 -0.76 -3.73
N ILE A 54 -4.32 0.06 -4.69
CA ILE A 54 -4.00 -0.13 -6.11
C ILE A 54 -2.48 -0.05 -6.32
N GLU A 55 -1.82 0.94 -5.74
CA GLU A 55 -0.36 1.12 -5.87
C GLU A 55 0.42 -0.07 -5.30
N LYS A 56 0.02 -0.59 -4.12
CA LYS A 56 0.61 -1.79 -3.53
C LYS A 56 0.44 -3.01 -4.43
N LEU A 57 -0.74 -3.20 -5.00
CA LEU A 57 -1.01 -4.29 -5.94
C LEU A 57 -0.19 -4.14 -7.22
N GLN A 58 -0.10 -2.94 -7.79
CA GLN A 58 0.73 -2.67 -8.97
C GLN A 58 2.21 -2.94 -8.70
N THR A 59 2.71 -2.53 -7.53
CA THR A 59 4.09 -2.80 -7.11
C THR A 59 4.35 -4.29 -6.93
N SER A 60 3.40 -5.03 -6.35
CA SER A 60 3.52 -6.49 -6.24
C SER A 60 3.57 -7.17 -7.62
N ILE A 61 2.69 -6.78 -8.54
CA ILE A 61 2.66 -7.31 -9.90
C ILE A 61 3.95 -6.99 -10.67
N SER A 62 4.46 -5.76 -10.55
CA SER A 62 5.70 -5.36 -11.22
C SER A 62 6.91 -6.09 -10.64
N ASN A 63 6.96 -6.31 -9.32
CA ASN A 63 7.99 -7.11 -8.67
C ASN A 63 7.97 -8.56 -9.13
N VAL A 64 6.79 -9.18 -9.23
CA VAL A 64 6.62 -10.55 -9.74
C VAL A 64 7.06 -10.64 -11.20
N THR A 65 6.67 -9.68 -12.04
CA THR A 65 7.07 -9.65 -13.46
C THR A 65 8.59 -9.54 -13.60
N ARG A 66 9.21 -8.62 -12.85
CA ARG A 66 10.68 -8.46 -12.82
C ARG A 66 11.39 -9.70 -12.29
N PHE A 67 10.78 -10.42 -11.35
CA PHE A 67 11.28 -11.68 -10.84
C PHE A 67 11.23 -12.77 -11.90
N ILE A 68 10.11 -12.93 -12.62
CA ILE A 68 9.96 -13.87 -13.72
C ILE A 68 10.99 -13.59 -14.83
N ASP A 69 11.17 -12.32 -15.21
CA ASP A 69 12.16 -11.93 -16.21
C ASP A 69 13.60 -12.25 -15.81
N LYS A 70 13.90 -12.21 -14.50
CA LYS A 70 15.20 -12.64 -13.98
C LYS A 70 15.29 -14.16 -13.98
N ALA A 71 14.27 -14.86 -13.49
CA ALA A 71 14.25 -16.31 -13.40
C ALA A 71 14.38 -16.98 -14.78
N ASN A 72 13.73 -16.43 -15.80
CA ASN A 72 13.82 -16.91 -17.18
C ASN A 72 15.25 -16.85 -17.75
N ARG A 73 16.06 -15.87 -17.36
CA ARG A 73 17.47 -15.76 -17.81
C ARG A 73 18.39 -16.82 -17.21
N TYR A 74 17.96 -17.43 -16.10
CA TYR A 74 18.70 -18.48 -15.41
C TYR A 74 18.00 -19.84 -15.53
N THR A 75 17.24 -20.10 -16.59
CA THR A 75 16.56 -21.40 -16.79
C THR A 75 17.52 -22.54 -17.15
N GLU A 76 18.71 -22.25 -17.66
CA GLU A 76 19.79 -23.23 -17.86
C GLU A 76 20.84 -23.11 -16.73
N ILE A 77 20.52 -23.67 -15.56
CA ILE A 77 21.39 -23.63 -14.38
C ILE A 77 22.39 -24.80 -14.46
N ASN A 78 23.61 -24.53 -14.93
CA ASN A 78 24.71 -25.52 -14.87
C ASN A 78 25.39 -25.59 -13.48
N ALA A 79 25.30 -24.51 -12.66
CA ALA A 79 25.83 -24.46 -11.29
C ALA A 79 25.07 -23.45 -10.42
N LEU A 80 24.81 -23.79 -9.15
CA LEU A 80 24.15 -22.92 -8.18
C LEU A 80 25.13 -21.85 -7.68
N SER A 81 25.06 -20.62 -8.20
CA SER A 81 25.87 -19.50 -7.71
C SER A 81 25.20 -18.77 -6.55
N GLY A 82 25.98 -18.18 -5.63
CA GLY A 82 25.43 -17.38 -4.52
C GLY A 82 24.63 -16.16 -4.98
N GLU A 83 24.96 -15.62 -6.15
CA GLU A 83 24.20 -14.54 -6.81
C GLU A 83 22.79 -14.98 -7.20
N LEU A 84 22.65 -16.22 -7.69
CA LEU A 84 21.35 -16.82 -8.00
C LEU A 84 20.50 -16.94 -6.73
N LEU A 85 21.10 -17.46 -5.65
CA LEU A 85 20.42 -17.64 -4.37
C LEU A 85 19.88 -16.30 -3.81
N ASN A 86 20.68 -15.23 -3.91
CA ASN A 86 20.28 -13.88 -3.49
C ASN A 86 19.17 -13.24 -4.34
N ILE A 87 18.96 -13.72 -5.57
CA ILE A 87 17.84 -13.27 -6.42
C ILE A 87 16.53 -13.95 -6.03
N PHE A 88 16.60 -15.19 -5.55
CA PHE A 88 15.42 -16.02 -5.29
C PHE A 88 14.96 -16.02 -3.83
N ILE A 89 15.82 -15.66 -2.87
CA ILE A 89 15.51 -15.70 -1.45
C ILE A 89 15.39 -14.27 -0.89
N GLU A 90 14.19 -13.92 -0.39
CA GLU A 90 13.94 -12.61 0.21
C GLU A 90 14.62 -12.45 1.58
N LYS A 91 14.61 -13.52 2.40
CA LYS A 91 15.22 -13.54 3.72
C LYS A 91 15.54 -14.97 4.14
N ILE A 92 16.70 -15.18 4.77
CA ILE A 92 17.05 -16.43 5.45
C ILE A 92 16.87 -16.24 6.94
N GLU A 93 15.92 -16.95 7.54
CA GLU A 93 15.77 -16.98 9.00
C GLU A 93 16.54 -18.16 9.59
N VAL A 94 17.61 -17.86 10.33
CA VAL A 94 18.43 -18.87 11.03
C VAL A 94 18.00 -18.90 12.50
N SER A 95 17.29 -19.97 12.89
CA SER A 95 16.94 -20.20 14.29
C SER A 95 17.89 -21.26 14.88
N ILE A 96 18.74 -20.86 15.84
CA ILE A 96 19.66 -21.77 16.51
C ILE A 96 18.85 -22.59 17.53
N ARG A 97 18.70 -23.90 17.28
CA ARG A 97 18.28 -24.81 18.35
C ARG A 97 19.37 -24.80 19.41
N ALA A 98 19.08 -24.22 20.57
CA ALA A 98 19.98 -24.21 21.72
C ALA A 98 20.06 -25.61 22.34
N GLU A 99 20.64 -26.58 21.62
CA GLU A 99 21.24 -27.72 22.29
C GLU A 99 22.59 -27.26 22.85
N ARG A 100 22.63 -27.29 24.19
CA ARG A 100 23.71 -26.89 25.07
C ARG A 100 25.09 -27.33 24.56
N TYR A 101 25.76 -26.50 23.77
CA TYR A 101 27.20 -26.63 23.57
C TYR A 101 27.92 -25.73 24.59
N LYS A 102 28.28 -26.32 25.72
CA LYS A 102 29.31 -25.76 26.61
C LYS A 102 30.66 -25.86 25.89
N GLY A 103 31.10 -24.79 25.26
CA GLY A 103 32.43 -24.80 24.64
C GLY A 103 32.82 -23.51 23.93
N ARG A 104 33.44 -22.59 24.69
CA ARG A 104 34.35 -21.51 24.25
C ARG A 104 33.73 -20.40 23.38
N SER A 105 33.45 -19.26 24.01
CA SER A 105 33.25 -17.98 23.30
C SER A 105 34.51 -17.62 22.51
N GLN A 106 34.41 -17.61 21.19
CA GLN A 106 35.39 -16.94 20.33
C GLN A 106 34.71 -15.71 19.71
N LYS A 107 35.13 -14.53 20.15
CA LYS A 107 34.71 -13.27 19.56
C LYS A 107 35.47 -13.11 18.25
N ILE A 108 34.77 -13.30 17.14
CA ILE A 108 35.30 -13.01 15.80
C ILE A 108 35.04 -11.53 15.54
N PHE A 109 36.09 -10.71 15.62
CA PHE A 109 36.03 -9.34 15.12
C PHE A 109 36.16 -9.42 13.59
N PRO A 110 35.23 -8.87 12.80
CA PRO A 110 35.43 -8.75 11.37
C PRO A 110 36.56 -7.75 11.12
N CYS A 111 37.66 -8.22 10.53
CA CYS A 111 38.70 -7.37 9.98
C CYS A 111 38.05 -6.40 8.98
N ARG A 112 38.25 -5.12 9.25
CA ARG A 112 37.97 -4.03 8.33
C ARG A 112 39.24 -3.86 7.51
N ASP A 113 39.24 -4.37 6.29
CA ASP A 113 40.26 -4.02 5.31
C ASP A 113 39.59 -3.43 4.08
N ASN A 114 39.76 -2.11 4.01
CA ASN A 114 39.79 -1.18 2.87
C ASN A 114 38.79 -1.34 1.72
#